data_AF-A0A9X3T513-F1
#
_entry.id   AF-A0A9X3T513-F1
#
_cell.length_a   1.000
_cell.length_b   1.000
_cell.length_c   1.000
_cell.angle_alpha   90.00
_cell.angle_beta   90.00
_cell.angle_gamma   90.00
#
_symmetry.space_group_name_H-M   'P 1'
#
loop_
_entity.id
_entity.type
_entity.pdbx_description
1 polymer ?
#
loop_
_entity_poly.entity_id
_entity_poly.type
_entity_poly.pdbx_seq_one_letter_code
_entity_poly.pdbx_strand_id
1 'polypeptide(L)'
;MANASAMQLWTLRFSVALAPVPVVELFGVSRIWGYGLLYPALAATWATGCWQRRRQLARMRDEPDPEPASVRTSFWDATGGAKEEAEIGAYEAAISDVYRSPVDEPLAAFGDAREPSVGPFGEAREPSIGMAVVSVPHQRRDRAMSNLVGSIKNEAIDAELRIQLIQDLIDLGGRDMAMRLSPVAQSSNVDVEVRLEVAEHMGRFSVEDAARALEAIASDSTVDAKYRLDAASALVDCAAGPAGIALMQLVTDETVSEYVRHSAAHALRNVHASAASMALRHLANAPHISVRLRIICAEQLAEGSVIDAEHALWRIVKGVESVMDFHLGIDAAEAMYSISPDVGVEAYSVLASDDCFHWFGRIEAAYRLGRLGLRDGYDLLSDFARADHLEEVYARAALERLFQLEVDSGNE
;
A
#
# COMPACT_ATOMS: atom_id res chain seq x y z
N MET A 1 -26.66 -40.54 -18.78
CA MET A 1 -27.13 -41.10 -17.50
C MET A 1 -25.93 -41.27 -16.60
N ALA A 2 -25.92 -40.60 -15.42
CA ALA A 2 -25.09 -40.84 -14.23
C ALA A 2 -23.53 -40.78 -14.43
N ASN A 3 -22.69 -40.05 -13.69
CA ASN A 3 -22.73 -39.40 -12.36
C ASN A 3 -21.65 -38.28 -12.40
N ALA A 4 -21.81 -37.03 -11.92
CA ALA A 4 -22.44 -36.49 -10.72
C ALA A 4 -21.76 -36.84 -9.37
N SER A 5 -20.47 -37.20 -9.34
CA SER A 5 -19.81 -37.58 -8.07
C SER A 5 -18.37 -37.08 -7.84
N ALA A 6 -17.92 -36.00 -8.48
CA ALA A 6 -16.58 -35.44 -8.22
C ALA A 6 -16.56 -33.96 -7.78
N MET A 7 -17.71 -33.28 -7.74
CA MET A 7 -17.82 -31.83 -7.47
C MET A 7 -18.67 -31.49 -6.23
N GLN A 8 -18.70 -32.35 -5.22
CA GLN A 8 -19.43 -32.12 -3.96
C GLN A 8 -18.57 -32.27 -2.69
N LEU A 9 -17.25 -32.09 -2.79
CA LEU A 9 -16.34 -32.22 -1.63
C LEU A 9 -15.71 -30.91 -1.11
N TRP A 10 -16.10 -29.75 -1.64
CA TRP A 10 -15.45 -28.47 -1.26
C TRP A 10 -16.38 -27.32 -0.85
N THR A 11 -17.67 -27.58 -0.66
CA THR A 11 -18.62 -26.53 -0.23
C THR A 11 -19.59 -27.07 0.81
N LEU A 12 -19.15 -27.16 2.07
CA LEU A 12 -19.97 -27.03 3.30
C LEU A 12 -19.20 -27.58 4.52
N ARG A 13 -18.46 -26.71 5.21
CA ARG A 13 -18.35 -26.66 6.69
C ARG A 13 -17.71 -25.33 7.12
N PHE A 14 -18.44 -24.24 6.93
CA PHE A 14 -18.24 -23.02 7.72
C PHE A 14 -19.62 -22.54 8.15
N SER A 15 -20.13 -23.15 9.22
CA SER A 15 -21.27 -22.64 9.97
C SER A 15 -21.21 -23.18 11.38
N VAL A 16 -20.96 -22.25 12.31
CA VAL A 16 -21.34 -22.25 13.73
C VAL A 16 -20.71 -23.31 14.63
N ALA A 17 -19.69 -22.87 15.37
CA ALA A 17 -19.47 -23.27 16.75
C ALA A 17 -18.93 -22.08 17.56
N LEU A 18 -19.75 -21.03 17.70
CA LEU A 18 -19.65 -20.13 18.85
C LEU A 18 -20.17 -20.91 20.07
N ALA A 19 -19.30 -21.68 20.70
CA ALA A 19 -19.52 -22.16 22.05
C ALA A 19 -18.90 -21.14 23.02
N PRO A 20 -19.61 -20.68 24.05
CA PRO A 20 -19.00 -19.88 25.10
C PRO A 20 -18.04 -20.79 25.88
N VAL A 21 -16.74 -20.54 25.75
CA VAL A 21 -15.75 -21.16 26.64
C VAL A 21 -15.96 -20.55 28.02
N PRO A 22 -16.20 -21.34 29.07
CA PRO A 22 -16.30 -20.82 30.42
C PRO A 22 -14.94 -20.24 30.82
N VAL A 23 -14.95 -18.98 31.26
CA VAL A 23 -13.82 -18.33 31.93
C VAL A 23 -13.60 -19.10 33.24
N VAL A 24 -12.66 -20.03 33.21
CA VAL A 24 -12.07 -20.58 34.43
C VAL A 24 -10.92 -19.65 34.80
N GLU A 25 -11.12 -18.90 35.88
CA GLU A 25 -10.05 -18.15 36.56
C GLU A 25 -8.96 -19.12 37.01
N LEU A 26 -7.90 -19.23 36.22
CA LEU A 26 -6.64 -19.83 36.63
C LEU A 26 -5.65 -18.71 36.91
N PHE A 27 -5.41 -18.51 38.20
CA PHE A 27 -4.34 -17.67 38.73
C PHE A 27 -2.99 -18.07 38.12
N GLY A 28 -2.30 -17.10 37.52
CA GLY A 28 -0.84 -17.11 37.41
C GLY A 28 -0.21 -17.89 36.24
N VAL A 29 -0.60 -17.66 34.98
CA VAL A 29 0.27 -17.90 33.80
C VAL A 29 -0.04 -16.86 32.69
N SER A 30 0.93 -15.98 32.41
CA SER A 30 1.15 -15.13 31.22
C SER A 30 -0.04 -14.49 30.47
N ARG A 31 -0.22 -13.18 30.68
CA ARG A 31 -1.06 -12.24 29.90
C ARG A 31 -0.45 -11.80 28.53
N ILE A 32 0.37 -12.61 27.86
CA ILE A 32 1.15 -12.15 26.69
C ILE A 32 0.54 -12.54 25.32
N TRP A 33 -0.41 -13.47 25.22
CA TRP A 33 -0.76 -14.05 23.90
C TRP A 33 -2.18 -13.80 23.37
N GLY A 34 -2.98 -12.92 23.98
CA GLY A 34 -4.38 -12.72 23.57
C GLY A 34 -4.59 -11.77 22.38
N TYR A 35 -3.77 -10.71 22.26
CA TYR A 35 -3.97 -9.65 21.25
C TYR A 35 -2.79 -9.47 20.30
N GLY A 36 -1.60 -9.96 20.68
CA GLY A 36 -0.39 -9.90 19.87
C GLY A 36 -0.39 -10.83 18.65
N LEU A 37 -1.32 -11.78 18.52
CA LEU A 37 -1.45 -12.65 17.34
C LEU A 37 -2.62 -12.28 16.44
N LEU A 38 -3.64 -11.59 16.96
CA LEU A 38 -4.82 -11.25 16.16
C LEU A 38 -4.47 -10.22 15.07
N TYR A 39 -3.64 -9.24 15.40
CA TYR A 39 -3.21 -8.20 14.45
C TYR A 39 -2.14 -8.67 13.46
N PRO A 40 -1.11 -9.44 13.84
CA PRO A 40 -0.24 -10.10 12.88
C PRO A 40 -0.96 -11.13 12.03
N ALA A 41 -2.00 -11.80 12.52
CA ALA A 41 -2.82 -12.69 11.69
C ALA A 41 -3.66 -11.90 10.68
N LEU A 42 -4.24 -10.75 11.06
CA LEU A 42 -4.96 -9.87 10.12
C LEU A 42 -4.00 -9.20 9.12
N ALA A 43 -2.86 -8.69 9.58
CA ALA A 43 -1.82 -8.14 8.72
C ALA A 43 -1.19 -9.21 7.82
N ALA A 44 -0.99 -10.44 8.30
CA ALA A 44 -0.56 -11.56 7.48
C ALA A 44 -1.64 -12.00 6.51
N THR A 45 -2.94 -11.95 6.86
CA THR A 45 -4.05 -12.26 5.95
C THR A 45 -4.17 -11.20 4.86
N TRP A 46 -3.99 -9.92 5.20
CA TRP A 46 -3.96 -8.82 4.23
C TRP A 46 -2.70 -8.84 3.37
N ALA A 47 -1.52 -9.03 3.96
CA ALA A 47 -0.26 -9.16 3.25
C ALA A 47 -0.22 -10.43 2.37
N THR A 48 -0.82 -11.55 2.81
CA THR A 48 -0.99 -12.74 1.95
C THR A 48 -2.03 -12.51 0.86
N GLY A 49 -3.06 -11.71 1.10
CA GLY A 49 -3.99 -11.24 0.07
C GLY A 49 -3.30 -10.38 -0.99
N CYS A 50 -2.57 -9.34 -0.58
CA CYS A 50 -1.77 -8.49 -1.46
C CYS A 50 -0.66 -9.28 -2.16
N TRP A 51 0.01 -10.19 -1.46
CA TRP A 51 1.04 -11.06 -2.04
C TRP A 51 0.45 -12.10 -3.00
N GLN A 52 -0.72 -12.67 -2.73
CA GLN A 52 -1.42 -13.54 -3.68
C GLN A 52 -1.87 -12.77 -4.91
N ARG A 53 -2.34 -11.52 -4.75
CA ARG A 53 -2.65 -10.59 -5.86
C ARG A 53 -1.40 -10.27 -6.68
N ARG A 54 -0.27 -9.92 -6.04
CA ARG A 54 1.04 -9.69 -6.68
C ARG A 54 1.61 -10.94 -7.36
N ARG A 55 1.41 -12.12 -6.77
CA ARG A 55 1.88 -13.40 -7.33
C ARG A 55 1.04 -13.86 -8.52
N GLN A 56 -0.26 -13.55 -8.53
CA GLN A 56 -1.10 -13.72 -9.72
C GLN A 56 -0.63 -12.80 -10.86
N LEU A 57 -0.29 -11.54 -10.55
CA LEU A 57 0.26 -10.59 -11.52
C LEU A 57 1.65 -11.00 -12.03
N ALA A 58 2.53 -11.53 -11.18
CA ALA A 58 3.85 -12.02 -11.59
C ALA A 58 3.78 -13.32 -12.41
N ARG A 59 2.89 -14.26 -12.07
CA ARG A 59 2.68 -15.49 -12.87
C ARG A 59 2.13 -15.22 -14.26
N MET A 60 1.36 -14.15 -14.44
CA MET A 60 0.89 -13.69 -15.76
C MET A 60 1.96 -12.94 -16.56
N ARG A 61 3.07 -12.55 -15.93
CA ARG A 61 4.20 -11.87 -16.58
C ARG A 61 5.28 -12.84 -17.08
N ASP A 62 5.38 -14.02 -16.45
CA ASP A 62 6.33 -15.08 -16.80
C ASP A 62 5.71 -16.18 -17.71
N GLU A 63 4.44 -16.04 -18.09
CA GLU A 63 3.86 -16.89 -19.13
C GLU A 63 4.55 -16.57 -20.46
N PRO A 64 5.23 -17.54 -21.11
CA PRO A 64 5.74 -17.31 -22.46
C PRO A 64 4.55 -16.98 -23.34
N ASP A 65 4.73 -15.98 -24.22
CA ASP A 65 3.72 -15.55 -25.19
C ASP A 65 2.99 -16.80 -25.71
N PRO A 66 1.66 -16.90 -25.53
CA PRO A 66 0.94 -18.04 -26.06
C PRO A 66 1.30 -18.12 -27.55
N GLU A 67 1.84 -19.27 -27.99
CA GLU A 67 1.94 -19.59 -29.42
C GLU A 67 0.65 -19.12 -30.07
N PRO A 68 0.70 -18.40 -31.22
CA PRO A 68 -0.44 -17.64 -31.72
C PRO A 68 -1.65 -18.56 -31.86
N ALA A 69 -2.44 -18.60 -30.80
CA ALA A 69 -3.66 -19.35 -30.71
C ALA A 69 -4.63 -18.57 -31.56
N SER A 70 -4.72 -19.01 -32.83
CA SER A 70 -5.74 -18.69 -33.83
C SER A 70 -6.61 -17.51 -33.39
N VAL A 71 -6.24 -16.30 -33.82
CA VAL A 71 -7.00 -15.04 -33.70
C VAL A 71 -8.39 -15.27 -33.12
N ARG A 72 -8.48 -15.30 -31.78
CA ARG A 72 -9.76 -15.05 -31.13
C ARG A 72 -9.94 -13.56 -31.30
N THR A 73 -10.64 -13.20 -32.36
CA THR A 73 -11.28 -11.90 -32.49
C THR A 73 -11.86 -11.58 -31.13
N SER A 74 -11.41 -10.48 -30.53
CA SER A 74 -12.12 -9.95 -29.38
C SER A 74 -13.59 -9.83 -29.79
N PHE A 75 -14.54 -10.02 -28.87
CA PHE A 75 -15.98 -9.82 -29.11
C PHE A 75 -16.27 -8.47 -29.82
N TRP A 76 -15.30 -7.59 -29.74
CA TRP A 76 -15.25 -6.23 -30.18
C TRP A 76 -14.56 -5.95 -31.52
N ASP A 77 -13.79 -6.89 -32.08
CA ASP A 77 -13.06 -6.71 -33.36
C ASP A 77 -13.78 -7.36 -34.57
N ALA A 78 -14.85 -8.12 -34.32
CA ALA A 78 -15.48 -8.94 -35.34
C ALA A 78 -16.55 -8.21 -36.18
N THR A 79 -16.28 -7.00 -36.69
CA THR A 79 -16.99 -6.45 -37.87
C THR A 79 -16.20 -5.27 -38.47
N GLY A 80 -15.45 -5.48 -39.57
CA GLY A 80 -15.09 -4.36 -40.45
C GLY A 80 -13.80 -4.44 -41.27
N GLY A 81 -12.77 -5.20 -40.88
CA GLY A 81 -11.41 -4.91 -41.37
C GLY A 81 -10.99 -5.45 -42.75
N ALA A 82 -11.63 -6.49 -43.31
CA ALA A 82 -11.02 -7.23 -44.43
C ALA A 82 -11.31 -6.70 -45.84
N LYS A 83 -12.02 -5.56 -46.00
CA LYS A 83 -12.38 -5.03 -47.33
C LYS A 83 -11.84 -3.63 -47.65
N GLU A 84 -11.34 -2.88 -46.67
CA GLU A 84 -10.87 -1.49 -46.89
C GLU A 84 -9.38 -1.39 -47.28
N GLU A 85 -8.54 -2.37 -46.93
CA GLU A 85 -7.10 -2.32 -47.26
C GLU A 85 -6.81 -2.53 -48.77
N ALA A 86 -7.76 -3.06 -49.53
CA ALA A 86 -7.63 -3.21 -50.99
C ALA A 86 -8.06 -1.95 -51.78
N GLU A 87 -8.87 -1.06 -51.19
CA GLU A 87 -9.36 0.15 -51.87
C GLU A 87 -8.47 1.38 -51.62
N ILE A 88 -7.74 1.43 -50.50
CA ILE A 88 -6.81 2.54 -50.20
C ILE A 88 -5.57 2.50 -51.11
N GLY A 89 -5.07 1.30 -51.46
CA GLY A 89 -3.94 1.14 -52.38
C GLY A 89 -4.24 1.53 -53.84
N ALA A 90 -5.52 1.58 -54.26
CA ALA A 90 -5.91 2.00 -55.60
C ALA A 90 -6.08 3.53 -55.72
N TYR A 91 -6.32 4.22 -54.61
CA TYR A 91 -6.56 5.67 -54.59
C TYR A 91 -5.25 6.49 -54.56
N GLU A 92 -4.19 5.98 -53.93
CA GLU A 92 -2.87 6.65 -53.90
C GLU A 92 -2.11 6.57 -55.24
N ALA A 93 -2.35 5.54 -56.05
CA ALA A 93 -1.73 5.40 -57.38
C ALA A 93 -2.30 6.40 -58.42
N ALA A 94 -3.54 6.86 -58.25
CA ALA A 94 -4.21 7.77 -59.20
C ALA A 94 -3.88 9.26 -58.96
N ILE A 95 -3.38 9.64 -57.77
CA ILE A 95 -3.05 11.03 -57.43
C ILE A 95 -1.61 11.39 -57.85
N SER A 96 -0.73 10.39 -58.01
CA SER A 96 0.67 10.60 -58.41
C SER A 96 0.87 10.93 -59.91
N ASP A 97 -0.12 10.68 -60.77
CA ASP A 97 0.03 10.82 -62.24
C ASP A 97 -0.48 12.16 -62.80
N VAL A 98 -1.08 13.03 -61.97
CA VAL A 98 -1.64 14.32 -62.41
C VAL A 98 -0.65 15.49 -62.24
N TYR A 99 0.47 15.31 -61.54
CA TYR A 99 1.49 16.36 -61.34
C TYR A 99 2.82 16.03 -62.02
N ARG A 100 2.85 16.07 -63.36
CA ARG A 100 4.11 16.10 -64.12
C ARG A 100 4.00 16.79 -65.49
N SER A 101 4.26 18.11 -65.54
CA SER A 101 4.93 18.79 -66.68
C SER A 101 5.03 20.32 -66.52
N PRO A 102 5.93 21.01 -67.26
CA PRO A 102 6.71 22.12 -66.71
C PRO A 102 6.44 23.51 -67.34
N VAL A 103 6.71 24.54 -66.51
CA VAL A 103 7.49 25.78 -66.75
C VAL A 103 7.02 26.83 -67.79
N ASP A 104 7.07 28.09 -67.30
CA ASP A 104 7.14 29.43 -67.93
C ASP A 104 5.87 30.33 -68.06
N GLU A 105 6.06 31.53 -67.48
CA GLU A 105 5.29 32.78 -67.31
C GLU A 105 5.10 33.61 -68.63
N PRO A 106 4.50 34.84 -68.66
CA PRO A 106 3.44 35.47 -67.83
C PRO A 106 2.46 36.44 -68.61
N LEU A 107 1.58 37.12 -67.84
CA LEU A 107 1.03 38.50 -67.97
C LEU A 107 -0.27 38.85 -68.75
N ALA A 108 -1.07 39.70 -68.05
CA ALA A 108 -2.11 40.66 -68.48
C ALA A 108 -3.53 40.13 -68.79
N ALA A 109 -4.65 40.84 -68.61
CA ALA A 109 -5.11 42.01 -67.84
C ALA A 109 -6.61 42.21 -68.22
N PHE A 110 -7.42 42.86 -67.36
CA PHE A 110 -8.82 43.32 -67.60
C PHE A 110 -9.86 42.19 -67.80
N GLY A 111 -11.13 42.26 -67.39
CA GLY A 111 -11.99 43.31 -66.83
C GLY A 111 -13.45 42.90 -67.10
N ASP A 112 -14.35 43.32 -66.21
CA ASP A 112 -15.81 43.49 -66.36
C ASP A 112 -16.82 42.31 -66.36
N ALA A 113 -17.61 42.33 -65.28
CA ALA A 113 -19.07 42.22 -65.15
C ALA A 113 -19.96 41.68 -66.31
N ARG A 114 -20.80 40.68 -65.97
CA ARG A 114 -22.28 40.75 -66.07
C ARG A 114 -22.98 39.43 -65.69
N GLU A 115 -23.86 39.51 -64.69
CA GLU A 115 -25.14 38.78 -64.65
C GLU A 115 -26.08 39.33 -65.76
N PRO A 116 -27.15 38.65 -66.24
CA PRO A 116 -28.16 37.95 -65.40
C PRO A 116 -28.97 36.77 -66.05
N SER A 117 -29.94 36.27 -65.27
CA SER A 117 -31.34 35.92 -65.66
C SER A 117 -31.84 34.46 -65.50
N VAL A 118 -32.65 34.28 -64.45
CA VAL A 118 -34.00 33.67 -64.31
C VAL A 118 -34.52 32.63 -65.35
N GLY A 119 -34.66 31.39 -64.87
CA GLY A 119 -35.87 30.53 -64.95
C GLY A 119 -36.02 29.53 -66.13
N PRO A 120 -37.01 28.62 -66.07
CA PRO A 120 -37.19 27.54 -65.07
C PRO A 120 -37.62 26.21 -65.71
N PHE A 121 -37.10 25.03 -65.32
CA PHE A 121 -37.80 23.76 -65.57
C PHE A 121 -37.44 22.72 -64.50
N GLY A 122 -38.49 22.13 -63.92
CA GLY A 122 -38.38 21.10 -62.91
C GLY A 122 -38.05 19.74 -63.51
N GLU A 123 -37.18 19.01 -62.83
CA GLU A 123 -37.03 17.57 -62.98
C GLU A 123 -36.94 16.93 -61.60
N ALA A 124 -37.62 15.80 -61.48
CA ALA A 124 -37.87 15.06 -60.26
C ALA A 124 -36.57 14.64 -59.58
N ARG A 125 -36.36 15.11 -58.34
CA ARG A 125 -35.38 14.54 -57.42
C ARG A 125 -35.95 13.25 -56.84
N GLU A 126 -35.51 12.12 -57.36
CA GLU A 126 -35.47 10.90 -56.56
C GLU A 126 -34.59 11.15 -55.32
N PRO A 127 -35.03 10.81 -54.11
CA PRO A 127 -34.14 10.89 -52.96
C PRO A 127 -33.07 9.81 -53.11
N SER A 128 -31.86 10.24 -53.42
CA SER A 128 -30.64 9.46 -53.29
C SER A 128 -30.51 8.99 -51.84
N ILE A 129 -30.97 7.76 -51.58
CA ILE A 129 -30.64 6.97 -50.40
C ILE A 129 -29.15 6.63 -50.54
N GLY A 130 -28.29 7.54 -50.10
CA GLY A 130 -26.84 7.40 -50.17
C GLY A 130 -26.21 7.76 -48.83
N MET A 131 -25.50 6.79 -48.25
CA MET A 131 -24.39 6.98 -47.30
C MET A 131 -24.69 7.33 -45.82
N ALA A 132 -25.65 6.67 -45.16
CA ALA A 132 -25.83 6.81 -43.70
C ALA A 132 -25.77 5.49 -42.90
N VAL A 133 -25.21 4.39 -43.44
CA VAL A 133 -25.35 3.07 -42.81
C VAL A 133 -24.07 2.53 -42.15
N VAL A 134 -22.88 3.10 -42.38
CA VAL A 134 -21.63 2.50 -41.88
C VAL A 134 -21.12 3.11 -40.55
N SER A 135 -21.54 4.32 -40.15
CA SER A 135 -21.01 5.00 -38.94
C SER A 135 -21.79 4.76 -37.63
N VAL A 136 -22.98 4.14 -37.70
CA VAL A 136 -23.91 3.99 -36.57
C VAL A 136 -23.44 3.00 -35.48
N PRO A 137 -22.80 1.86 -35.79
CA PRO A 137 -22.40 0.88 -34.78
C PRO A 137 -21.30 1.40 -33.84
N HIS A 138 -20.27 2.05 -34.40
CA HIS A 138 -19.16 2.62 -33.62
C HIS A 138 -19.64 3.76 -32.71
N GLN A 139 -20.50 4.65 -33.20
CA GLN A 139 -21.10 5.71 -32.38
C GLN A 139 -21.96 5.18 -31.23
N ARG A 140 -22.77 4.13 -31.45
CA ARG A 140 -23.57 3.52 -30.38
C ARG A 140 -22.69 2.89 -29.32
N ARG A 141 -21.60 2.25 -29.74
CA ARG A 141 -20.63 1.62 -28.86
C ARG A 141 -19.86 2.63 -28.03
N ASP A 142 -19.33 3.69 -28.64
CA ASP A 142 -18.65 4.76 -27.91
C ASP A 142 -19.59 5.45 -26.91
N ARG A 143 -20.87 5.61 -27.27
CA ARG A 143 -21.90 6.13 -26.37
C ARG A 143 -22.19 5.19 -25.21
N ALA A 144 -22.36 3.89 -25.47
CA ALA A 144 -22.54 2.88 -24.42
C ALA A 144 -21.34 2.87 -23.46
N MET A 145 -20.12 2.95 -24.01
CA MET A 145 -18.90 2.98 -23.22
C MET A 145 -18.81 4.24 -22.37
N SER A 146 -19.15 5.39 -22.94
CA SER A 146 -19.18 6.67 -22.21
C SER A 146 -20.21 6.64 -21.07
N ASN A 147 -21.33 5.96 -21.25
CA ASN A 147 -22.33 5.77 -20.19
C ASN A 147 -21.81 4.85 -19.07
N LEU A 148 -21.06 3.80 -19.39
CA LEU A 148 -20.44 2.92 -18.38
C LEU A 148 -19.37 3.67 -17.58
N VAL A 149 -18.50 4.43 -18.24
CA VAL A 149 -17.55 5.33 -17.56
C VAL A 149 -18.29 6.38 -16.72
N GLY A 150 -19.40 6.92 -17.22
CA GLY A 150 -20.27 7.83 -16.45
C GLY A 150 -20.87 7.18 -15.21
N SER A 151 -21.16 5.87 -15.26
CA SER A 151 -21.69 5.11 -14.12
C SER A 151 -20.64 4.95 -13.01
N ILE A 152 -19.36 4.79 -13.37
CA ILE A 152 -18.25 4.77 -12.40
C ILE A 152 -18.11 6.10 -11.66
N LYS A 153 -18.44 7.22 -12.31
CA LYS A 153 -18.42 8.54 -11.67
C LYS A 153 -19.67 8.83 -10.82
N ASN A 154 -20.70 7.99 -10.91
CA ASN A 154 -21.97 8.24 -10.24
C ASN A 154 -21.94 7.73 -8.80
N GLU A 155 -21.81 8.64 -7.83
CA GLU A 155 -21.78 8.33 -6.40
C GLU A 155 -23.10 7.74 -5.86
N ALA A 156 -24.21 7.81 -6.61
CA ALA A 156 -25.43 7.10 -6.25
C ALA A 156 -25.31 5.57 -6.43
N ILE A 157 -24.28 5.11 -7.15
CA ILE A 157 -23.96 3.68 -7.28
C ILE A 157 -22.96 3.32 -6.18
N ASP A 158 -23.23 2.19 -5.51
CA ASP A 158 -22.36 1.63 -4.49
C ASP A 158 -20.89 1.53 -4.95
N ALA A 159 -19.96 1.85 -4.06
CA ALA A 159 -18.53 1.88 -4.38
C ALA A 159 -18.01 0.50 -4.83
N GLU A 160 -18.44 -0.59 -4.19
CA GLU A 160 -18.02 -1.95 -4.55
C GLU A 160 -18.49 -2.31 -5.97
N LEU A 161 -19.72 -1.92 -6.33
CA LEU A 161 -20.24 -2.14 -7.68
C LEU A 161 -19.48 -1.31 -8.72
N ARG A 162 -19.09 -0.08 -8.38
CA ARG A 162 -18.26 0.76 -9.27
C ARG A 162 -16.87 0.16 -9.47
N ILE A 163 -16.27 -0.37 -8.41
CA ILE A 163 -14.98 -1.08 -8.43
C ILE A 163 -15.08 -2.35 -9.30
N GLN A 164 -16.10 -3.18 -9.09
CA GLN A 164 -16.30 -4.38 -9.92
C GLN A 164 -16.47 -4.02 -11.39
N LEU A 165 -17.23 -2.95 -11.69
CA LEU A 165 -17.40 -2.47 -13.06
C LEU A 165 -16.08 -2.00 -13.68
N ILE A 166 -15.20 -1.33 -12.91
CA ILE A 166 -13.86 -0.95 -13.38
C ILE A 166 -13.08 -2.19 -13.79
N GLN A 167 -13.05 -3.20 -12.91
CA GLN A 167 -12.30 -4.42 -13.17
C GLN A 167 -12.82 -5.17 -14.40
N ASP A 168 -14.13 -5.36 -14.50
CA ASP A 168 -14.76 -6.03 -15.64
C ASP A 168 -14.49 -5.28 -16.96
N LEU A 169 -14.57 -3.94 -16.94
CA LEU A 169 -14.30 -3.11 -18.10
C LEU A 169 -12.86 -3.22 -18.57
N ILE A 170 -11.91 -3.18 -17.64
CA ILE A 170 -10.48 -3.28 -17.95
C ILE A 170 -10.12 -4.68 -18.43
N ASP A 171 -10.65 -5.73 -17.80
CA ASP A 171 -10.37 -7.11 -18.20
C ASP A 171 -10.97 -7.45 -19.58
N LEU A 172 -12.12 -6.87 -19.94
CA LEU A 172 -12.75 -7.06 -21.26
C LEU A 172 -12.20 -6.14 -22.36
N GLY A 173 -11.77 -4.93 -22.00
CA GLY A 173 -11.39 -3.87 -22.95
C GLY A 173 -9.89 -3.58 -23.00
N GLY A 174 -9.09 -4.18 -22.12
CA GLY A 174 -7.64 -4.05 -22.08
C GLY A 174 -7.15 -2.60 -21.96
N ARG A 175 -6.06 -2.30 -22.68
CA ARG A 175 -5.42 -0.97 -22.68
C ARG A 175 -6.38 0.15 -23.05
N ASP A 176 -7.22 -0.04 -24.06
CA ASP A 176 -8.14 1.00 -24.52
C ASP A 176 -9.10 1.42 -23.41
N MET A 177 -9.54 0.47 -22.58
CA MET A 177 -10.43 0.79 -21.47
C MET A 177 -9.69 1.46 -20.32
N ALA A 178 -8.50 0.97 -19.98
CA ALA A 178 -7.65 1.60 -18.99
C ALA A 178 -7.39 3.08 -19.33
N MET A 179 -7.08 3.38 -20.60
CA MET A 179 -6.87 4.76 -21.05
C MET A 179 -8.13 5.62 -21.02
N ARG A 180 -9.30 5.04 -21.34
CA ARG A 180 -10.60 5.74 -21.23
C ARG A 180 -11.00 6.05 -19.79
N LEU A 181 -10.51 5.28 -18.83
CA LEU A 181 -10.73 5.49 -17.40
C LEU A 181 -9.72 6.46 -16.75
N SER A 182 -8.64 6.85 -17.45
CA SER A 182 -7.64 7.82 -16.94
C SER A 182 -8.25 9.10 -16.34
N PRO A 183 -9.29 9.73 -16.95
CA PRO A 183 -9.94 10.91 -16.35
C PRO A 183 -10.71 10.62 -15.06
N VAL A 184 -11.06 9.36 -14.77
CA VAL A 184 -11.67 8.95 -13.49
C VAL A 184 -10.61 9.01 -12.40
N ALA A 185 -9.44 8.38 -12.61
CA ALA A 185 -8.36 8.32 -11.62
C ALA A 185 -7.85 9.71 -11.19
N GLN A 186 -7.83 10.66 -12.12
CA GLN A 186 -7.35 12.03 -11.88
C GLN A 186 -8.42 12.97 -11.29
N SER A 187 -9.70 12.59 -11.28
CA SER A 187 -10.76 13.51 -10.88
C SER A 187 -10.97 13.52 -9.37
N SER A 188 -10.72 14.67 -8.72
CA SER A 188 -10.96 14.86 -7.29
C SER A 188 -12.44 14.73 -6.88
N ASN A 189 -13.38 14.78 -7.84
CA ASN A 189 -14.82 14.64 -7.62
C ASN A 189 -15.29 13.19 -7.67
N VAL A 190 -14.37 12.24 -7.80
CA VAL A 190 -14.66 10.81 -7.73
C VAL A 190 -14.15 10.30 -6.40
N ASP A 191 -14.90 9.39 -5.81
CA ASP A 191 -14.50 8.65 -4.62
C ASP A 191 -13.06 8.11 -4.72
N VAL A 192 -12.29 8.25 -3.63
CA VAL A 192 -10.86 7.94 -3.66
C VAL A 192 -10.56 6.47 -3.85
N GLU A 193 -11.39 5.57 -3.32
CA GLU A 193 -11.21 4.14 -3.47
C GLU A 193 -11.37 3.75 -4.95
N VAL A 194 -12.37 4.32 -5.61
CA VAL A 194 -12.60 4.18 -7.05
C VAL A 194 -11.42 4.72 -7.86
N ARG A 195 -10.89 5.90 -7.50
CA ARG A 195 -9.72 6.49 -8.18
C ARG A 195 -8.47 5.62 -8.04
N LEU A 196 -8.22 5.10 -6.85
CA LEU A 196 -7.08 4.25 -6.54
C LEU A 196 -7.14 2.95 -7.36
N GLU A 197 -8.30 2.29 -7.37
CA GLU A 197 -8.49 1.04 -8.11
C GLU A 197 -8.25 1.23 -9.62
N VAL A 198 -8.76 2.33 -10.20
CA VAL A 198 -8.49 2.65 -11.60
C VAL A 198 -6.99 2.85 -11.83
N ALA A 199 -6.31 3.61 -10.97
CA ALA A 199 -4.89 3.90 -11.12
C ALA A 199 -4.03 2.62 -11.03
N GLU A 200 -4.33 1.72 -10.10
CA GLU A 200 -3.63 0.44 -9.97
C GLU A 200 -3.80 -0.44 -11.20
N HIS A 201 -5.05 -0.60 -11.69
CA HIS A 201 -5.30 -1.39 -12.89
C HIS A 201 -4.72 -0.76 -14.16
N MET A 202 -4.70 0.58 -14.26
CA MET A 202 -4.02 1.29 -15.34
C MET A 202 -2.52 0.97 -15.39
N GLY A 203 -1.89 0.70 -14.24
CA GLY A 203 -0.47 0.35 -14.16
C GLY A 203 -0.07 -0.88 -14.99
N ARG A 204 -1.02 -1.77 -15.28
CA ARG A 204 -0.82 -2.93 -16.19
C ARG A 204 -0.55 -2.50 -17.63
N PHE A 205 -1.00 -1.31 -18.04
CA PHE A 205 -1.00 -0.87 -19.43
C PHE A 205 -0.20 0.42 -19.65
N SER A 206 -0.17 1.33 -18.68
CA SER A 206 0.59 2.58 -18.71
C SER A 206 1.11 2.91 -17.31
N VAL A 207 2.38 2.59 -17.07
CA VAL A 207 3.11 2.89 -15.83
C VAL A 207 3.11 4.39 -15.54
N GLU A 208 3.28 5.23 -16.56
CA GLU A 208 3.38 6.68 -16.41
C GLU A 208 2.05 7.31 -15.98
N ASP A 209 0.94 6.92 -16.62
CA ASP A 209 -0.38 7.46 -16.26
C ASP A 209 -0.84 6.98 -14.88
N ALA A 210 -0.55 5.73 -14.54
CA ALA A 210 -0.81 5.18 -13.22
C ALA A 210 0.00 5.94 -12.15
N ALA A 211 1.30 6.14 -12.37
CA ALA A 211 2.14 6.90 -11.46
C ALA A 211 1.62 8.32 -11.24
N ARG A 212 1.23 9.04 -12.31
CA ARG A 212 0.64 10.38 -12.20
C ARG A 212 -0.65 10.39 -11.37
N ALA A 213 -1.53 9.41 -11.56
CA ALA A 213 -2.78 9.33 -10.80
C ALA A 213 -2.55 8.97 -9.32
N LEU A 214 -1.68 8.01 -9.04
CA LEU A 214 -1.32 7.61 -7.67
C LEU A 214 -0.60 8.75 -6.93
N GLU A 215 0.28 9.49 -7.59
CA GLU A 215 0.95 10.66 -7.02
C GLU A 215 -0.06 11.76 -6.65
N ALA A 216 -1.06 11.99 -7.50
CA ALA A 216 -2.12 12.94 -7.21
C ALA A 216 -2.96 12.53 -5.98
N ILE A 217 -3.19 11.23 -5.75
CA ILE A 217 -3.88 10.75 -4.55
C ILE A 217 -2.98 10.86 -3.32
N ALA A 218 -1.72 10.43 -3.41
CA ALA A 218 -0.80 10.38 -2.28
C ALA A 218 -0.44 11.76 -1.71
N SER A 219 -0.36 12.76 -2.59
CA SER A 219 -0.02 14.14 -2.24
C SER A 219 -1.22 15.01 -1.81
N ASP A 220 -2.45 14.53 -1.99
CA ASP A 220 -3.66 15.27 -1.63
C ASP A 220 -3.95 15.17 -0.13
N SER A 221 -3.73 16.25 0.61
CA SER A 221 -3.95 16.31 2.06
C SER A 221 -5.42 16.26 2.47
N THR A 222 -6.36 16.40 1.54
CA THR A 222 -7.80 16.25 1.81
C THR A 222 -8.25 14.79 1.83
N VAL A 223 -7.42 13.89 1.28
CA VAL A 223 -7.64 12.45 1.27
C VAL A 223 -7.23 11.83 2.61
N ASP A 224 -7.99 10.84 3.08
CA ASP A 224 -7.64 10.08 4.30
C ASP A 224 -6.23 9.47 4.18
N ALA A 225 -5.47 9.56 5.26
CA ALA A 225 -4.07 9.17 5.27
C ALA A 225 -3.83 7.70 4.93
N LYS A 226 -4.82 6.81 5.13
CA LYS A 226 -4.71 5.40 4.71
C LYS A 226 -4.71 5.28 3.19
N TYR A 227 -5.62 5.95 2.48
CA TYR A 227 -5.62 5.95 1.03
C TYR A 227 -4.39 6.64 0.43
N ARG A 228 -3.89 7.70 1.09
CA ARG A 228 -2.61 8.32 0.71
C ARG A 228 -1.45 7.33 0.85
N LEU A 229 -1.43 6.54 1.93
CA LEU A 229 -0.43 5.49 2.15
C LEU A 229 -0.54 4.36 1.13
N ASP A 230 -1.76 3.91 0.81
CA ASP A 230 -1.99 2.87 -0.19
C ASP A 230 -1.52 3.32 -1.57
N ALA A 231 -1.87 4.55 -1.97
CA ALA A 231 -1.38 5.15 -3.21
C ALA A 231 0.15 5.27 -3.23
N ALA A 232 0.76 5.76 -2.15
CA ALA A 232 2.21 5.87 -2.03
C ALA A 232 2.92 4.51 -2.05
N SER A 233 2.27 3.47 -1.51
CA SER A 233 2.77 2.10 -1.52
C SER A 233 2.67 1.48 -2.91
N ALA A 234 1.60 1.74 -3.65
CA ALA A 234 1.44 1.33 -5.04
C ALA A 234 2.47 2.03 -5.95
N LEU A 235 2.85 3.28 -5.66
CA LEU A 235 3.91 3.99 -6.38
C LEU A 235 5.28 3.31 -6.29
N VAL A 236 5.56 2.52 -5.25
CA VAL A 236 6.88 1.88 -5.08
C VAL A 236 7.26 1.02 -6.28
N ASP A 237 6.28 0.33 -6.87
CA ASP A 237 6.51 -0.61 -7.97
C ASP A 237 6.66 0.08 -9.34
N CYS A 238 6.23 1.34 -9.46
CA CYS A 238 6.11 2.03 -10.75
C CYS A 238 6.87 3.37 -10.83
N ALA A 239 7.12 4.03 -9.70
CA ALA A 239 7.80 5.31 -9.59
C ALA A 239 8.43 5.52 -8.19
N ALA A 240 9.60 4.90 -7.96
CA ALA A 240 10.29 4.91 -6.68
C ALA A 240 10.59 6.33 -6.13
N GLY A 241 10.97 7.29 -6.98
CA GLY A 241 11.23 8.68 -6.56
C GLY A 241 9.99 9.36 -5.95
N PRO A 242 8.88 9.48 -6.70
CA PRO A 242 7.60 9.96 -6.18
C PRO A 242 7.10 9.18 -4.96
N ALA A 243 7.23 7.84 -4.95
CA ALA A 243 6.88 7.01 -3.80
C ALA A 243 7.64 7.44 -2.53
N GLY A 244 8.96 7.62 -2.65
CA GLY A 244 9.82 8.05 -1.55
C GLY A 244 9.42 9.41 -0.97
N ILE A 245 9.06 10.37 -1.84
CA ILE A 245 8.60 11.69 -1.43
C ILE A 245 7.27 11.59 -0.68
N ALA A 246 6.28 10.91 -1.25
CA ALA A 246 4.95 10.78 -0.65
C ALA A 246 4.97 10.04 0.70
N LEU A 247 5.75 8.94 0.79
CA LEU A 247 5.92 8.21 2.04
C LEU A 247 6.62 9.05 3.10
N MET A 248 7.67 9.80 2.75
CA MET A 248 8.34 10.69 3.70
C MET A 248 7.43 11.83 4.17
N GLN A 249 6.62 12.39 3.28
CA GLN A 249 5.60 13.39 3.65
C GLN A 249 4.66 12.83 4.73
N LEU A 250 4.14 11.61 4.53
CA LEU A 250 3.31 10.93 5.55
C LEU A 250 4.07 10.75 6.86
N VAL A 251 5.32 10.27 6.85
CA VAL A 251 6.15 10.10 8.06
C VAL A 251 6.28 11.40 8.86
N THR A 252 6.44 12.54 8.18
CA THR A 252 6.65 13.84 8.81
C THR A 252 5.37 14.60 9.16
N ASP A 253 4.21 14.16 8.65
CA ASP A 253 2.92 14.82 8.88
C ASP A 253 2.38 14.49 10.27
N GLU A 254 2.41 15.47 11.18
CA GLU A 254 1.96 15.30 12.57
C GLU A 254 0.44 15.19 12.72
N THR A 255 -0.32 15.54 11.67
CA THR A 255 -1.78 15.41 11.68
C THR A 255 -2.23 13.98 11.41
N VAL A 256 -1.32 13.14 10.89
CA VAL A 256 -1.55 11.74 10.56
C VAL A 256 -1.29 10.86 11.77
N SER A 257 -2.10 9.81 11.93
CA SER A 257 -1.92 8.84 13.02
C SER A 257 -0.52 8.21 13.01
N GLU A 258 0.05 7.99 14.20
CA GLU A 258 1.38 7.40 14.37
C GLU A 258 1.56 6.05 13.65
N TYR A 259 0.49 5.25 13.56
CA TYR A 259 0.49 3.96 12.86
C TYR A 259 0.65 4.09 11.34
N VAL A 260 -0.01 5.08 10.72
CA VAL A 260 0.16 5.35 9.29
C VAL A 260 1.56 5.89 9.03
N ARG A 261 2.08 6.75 9.90
CA ARG A 261 3.45 7.28 9.82
C ARG A 261 4.48 6.16 9.92
N HIS A 262 4.32 5.24 10.86
CA HIS A 262 5.16 4.05 10.99
C HIS A 262 5.06 3.13 9.78
N SER A 263 3.84 2.88 9.28
CA SER A 263 3.63 2.06 8.07
C SER A 263 4.30 2.68 6.84
N ALA A 264 4.27 4.01 6.70
CA ALA A 264 4.98 4.73 5.66
C ALA A 264 6.52 4.58 5.81
N ALA A 265 7.05 4.69 7.03
CA ALA A 265 8.47 4.44 7.32
C ALA A 265 8.88 3.00 6.96
N HIS A 266 8.01 2.03 7.22
CA HIS A 266 8.25 0.63 6.85
C HIS A 266 8.23 0.44 5.32
N ALA A 267 7.27 1.04 4.63
CA ALA A 267 7.17 0.98 3.17
C ALA A 267 8.39 1.60 2.46
N LEU A 268 9.02 2.63 3.05
CA LEU A 268 10.26 3.22 2.54
C LEU A 268 11.42 2.21 2.41
N ARG A 269 11.39 1.07 3.13
CA ARG A 269 12.39 -0.01 2.98
C ARG A 269 12.38 -0.61 1.57
N ASN A 270 11.22 -0.59 0.91
CA ASN A 270 11.07 -1.06 -0.46
C ASN A 270 11.51 -0.03 -1.51
N VAL A 271 11.70 1.23 -1.12
CA VAL A 271 12.17 2.30 -2.01
C VAL A 271 13.67 2.49 -1.87
N HIS A 272 14.14 2.74 -0.64
CA HIS A 272 15.55 2.96 -0.33
C HIS A 272 15.80 2.86 1.18
N ALA A 273 16.73 1.98 1.56
CA ALA A 273 17.06 1.70 2.96
C ALA A 273 17.47 2.95 3.76
N SER A 274 18.22 3.87 3.15
CA SER A 274 18.64 5.12 3.81
C SER A 274 17.45 6.00 4.22
N ALA A 275 16.44 6.13 3.34
CA ALA A 275 15.24 6.90 3.65
C ALA A 275 14.40 6.25 4.75
N ALA A 276 14.33 4.91 4.76
CA ALA A 276 13.69 4.17 5.84
C ALA A 276 14.39 4.40 7.18
N SER A 277 15.73 4.34 7.22
CA SER A 277 16.50 4.65 8.43
C SER A 277 16.28 6.09 8.90
N MET A 278 16.23 7.06 7.99
CA MET A 278 15.91 8.46 8.34
C MET A 278 14.50 8.59 8.94
N ALA A 279 13.52 7.93 8.33
CA ALA A 279 12.13 7.93 8.80
C ALA A 279 11.98 7.26 10.18
N LEU A 280 12.56 6.08 10.37
CA LEU A 280 12.53 5.36 11.65
C LEU A 280 13.27 6.14 12.74
N ARG A 281 14.40 6.78 12.42
CA ARG A 281 15.11 7.67 13.35
C ARG A 281 14.24 8.86 13.75
N HIS A 282 13.53 9.47 12.79
CA HIS A 282 12.59 10.57 13.08
C HIS A 282 11.52 10.11 14.07
N LEU A 283 10.85 8.98 13.78
CA LEU A 283 9.77 8.46 14.63
C LEU A 283 10.25 8.02 16.01
N ALA A 284 11.41 7.34 16.11
CA ALA A 284 11.97 6.89 17.39
C ALA A 284 12.29 8.04 18.36
N ASN A 285 12.56 9.25 17.82
CA ASN A 285 12.92 10.43 18.59
C ASN A 285 11.78 11.46 18.71
N ALA A 286 10.63 11.20 18.10
CA ALA A 286 9.50 12.13 18.08
C ALA A 286 8.71 12.07 19.39
N PRO A 287 8.59 13.17 20.17
CA PRO A 287 7.98 13.15 21.50
C PRO A 287 6.46 12.91 21.49
N HIS A 288 5.80 13.18 20.37
CA HIS A 288 4.36 12.94 20.17
C HIS A 288 4.02 11.52 19.72
N ILE A 289 5.03 10.70 19.44
CA ILE A 289 4.86 9.28 19.17
C ILE A 289 4.85 8.53 20.50
N SER A 290 3.97 7.55 20.64
CA SER A 290 3.92 6.71 21.83
C SER A 290 5.27 6.03 22.07
N VAL A 291 5.67 5.93 23.33
CA VAL A 291 6.98 5.38 23.71
C VAL A 291 7.14 3.94 23.21
N ARG A 292 6.07 3.14 23.26
CA ARG A 292 6.06 1.78 22.70
C ARG A 292 6.40 1.77 21.22
N LEU A 293 5.79 2.65 20.42
CA LEU A 293 6.08 2.73 19.00
C LEU A 293 7.48 3.29 18.73
N ARG A 294 7.99 4.19 19.59
CA ARG A 294 9.38 4.67 19.53
C ARG A 294 10.39 3.54 19.75
N ILE A 295 10.13 2.64 20.70
CA ILE A 295 10.95 1.43 20.92
C ILE A 295 10.95 0.55 19.67
N ILE A 296 9.77 0.24 19.11
CA ILE A 296 9.63 -0.54 17.86
C ILE A 296 10.40 0.12 16.71
N CYS A 297 10.31 1.45 16.57
CA CYS A 297 11.06 2.18 15.55
C CYS A 297 12.57 2.09 15.76
N ALA A 298 13.04 2.11 17.01
CA ALA A 298 14.46 1.96 17.32
C ALA A 298 14.97 0.55 17.01
N GLU A 299 14.22 -0.49 17.35
CA GLU A 299 14.56 -1.88 17.00
C GLU A 299 14.68 -2.04 15.48
N GLN A 300 13.73 -1.51 14.72
CA GLN A 300 13.77 -1.54 13.25
C GLN A 300 14.90 -0.69 12.68
N LEU A 301 15.23 0.44 13.32
CA LEU A 301 16.33 1.30 12.93
C LEU A 301 17.69 0.60 13.08
N ALA A 302 17.83 -0.35 14.00
CA ALA A 302 19.08 -1.07 14.25
C ALA A 302 19.59 -1.85 13.02
N GLU A 303 18.70 -2.26 12.11
CA GLU A 303 19.06 -2.88 10.83
C GLU A 303 19.87 -1.92 9.94
N GLY A 304 19.63 -0.62 10.05
CA GLY A 304 20.32 0.42 9.27
C GLY A 304 21.40 1.17 10.04
N SER A 305 21.23 1.34 11.36
CA SER A 305 22.18 2.01 12.25
C SER A 305 21.92 1.65 13.70
N VAL A 306 22.73 0.73 14.23
CA VAL A 306 22.71 0.33 15.65
C VAL A 306 22.95 1.54 16.57
N ILE A 307 23.89 2.42 16.23
CA ILE A 307 24.24 3.59 17.06
C ILE A 307 23.05 4.54 17.23
N ASP A 308 22.27 4.78 16.16
CA ASP A 308 21.11 5.66 16.27
C ASP A 308 19.95 5.00 17.03
N ALA A 309 19.81 3.68 16.91
CA ALA A 309 18.86 2.90 17.68
C ALA A 309 19.21 2.96 19.19
N GLU A 310 20.47 2.72 19.55
CA GLU A 310 20.97 2.87 20.91
C GLU A 310 20.72 4.28 21.46
N HIS A 311 21.04 5.33 20.69
CA HIS A 311 20.76 6.70 21.10
C HIS A 311 19.26 6.96 21.35
N ALA A 312 18.38 6.41 20.52
CA ALA A 312 16.94 6.57 20.71
C ALA A 312 16.45 5.83 21.96
N LEU A 313 16.92 4.60 22.20
CA LEU A 313 16.58 3.81 23.38
C LEU A 313 17.14 4.41 24.67
N TRP A 314 18.37 4.92 24.65
CA TRP A 314 18.95 5.63 25.79
C TRP A 314 18.15 6.85 26.22
N ARG A 315 17.55 7.58 25.26
CA ARG A 315 16.64 8.70 25.57
C ARG A 315 15.38 8.24 26.32
N ILE A 316 14.91 7.03 26.06
CA ILE A 316 13.75 6.45 26.75
C ILE A 316 14.19 5.95 28.14
N VAL A 317 15.29 5.20 28.22
CA VAL A 317 15.82 4.66 29.48
C VAL A 317 16.12 5.77 30.49
N LYS A 318 16.79 6.85 30.06
CA LYS A 318 17.14 8.01 30.89
C LYS A 318 16.07 9.11 30.88
N GLY A 319 14.95 8.87 30.21
CA GLY A 319 13.87 9.84 30.00
C GLY A 319 12.91 9.93 31.19
N VAL A 320 11.98 10.88 31.13
CA VAL A 320 10.90 10.99 32.12
C VAL A 320 9.90 9.84 31.95
N GLU A 321 9.81 9.29 30.74
CA GLU A 321 8.89 8.23 30.37
C GLU A 321 9.15 6.94 31.16
N SER A 322 10.41 6.56 31.37
CA SER A 322 10.77 5.40 32.19
C SER A 322 10.44 5.60 33.66
N VAL A 323 10.56 6.83 34.17
CA VAL A 323 10.20 7.17 35.55
C VAL A 323 8.68 7.12 35.75
N MET A 324 7.89 7.56 34.76
CA MET A 324 6.43 7.54 34.82
C MET A 324 5.83 6.13 34.69
N ASP A 325 6.41 5.30 33.83
CA ASP A 325 6.03 3.89 33.65
C ASP A 325 7.30 3.04 33.51
N PHE A 326 7.63 2.36 34.60
CA PHE A 326 8.87 1.57 34.67
C PHE A 326 8.91 0.44 33.64
N HIS A 327 7.75 -0.06 33.17
CA HIS A 327 7.72 -1.06 32.11
C HIS A 327 8.36 -0.53 30.83
N LEU A 328 8.18 0.75 30.50
CA LEU A 328 8.78 1.35 29.31
C LEU A 328 10.31 1.42 29.40
N GLY A 329 10.85 1.68 30.60
CA GLY A 329 12.29 1.63 30.84
C GLY A 329 12.85 0.22 30.64
N ILE A 330 12.16 -0.79 31.19
CA ILE A 330 12.56 -2.20 31.04
C ILE A 330 12.43 -2.66 29.59
N ASP A 331 11.32 -2.36 28.91
CA ASP A 331 11.10 -2.69 27.50
C ASP A 331 12.20 -2.05 26.62
N ALA A 332 12.60 -0.81 26.89
CA ALA A 332 13.67 -0.14 26.16
C ALA A 332 15.04 -0.77 26.43
N ALA A 333 15.34 -1.20 27.66
CA ALA A 333 16.56 -1.93 27.98
C ALA A 333 16.58 -3.34 27.36
N GLU A 334 15.44 -4.01 27.28
CA GLU A 334 15.28 -5.31 26.62
C GLU A 334 15.47 -5.21 25.10
N ALA A 335 14.88 -4.18 24.47
CA ALA A 335 15.12 -3.85 23.08
C ALA A 335 16.61 -3.54 22.83
N MET A 336 17.25 -2.79 23.74
CA MET A 336 18.67 -2.45 23.67
C MET A 336 19.55 -3.69 23.79
N TYR A 337 19.23 -4.61 24.68
CA TYR A 337 19.93 -5.89 24.80
C TYR A 337 19.79 -6.76 23.54
N SER A 338 18.61 -6.75 22.92
CA SER A 338 18.35 -7.50 21.69
C SER A 338 19.18 -7.00 20.49
N ILE A 339 19.47 -5.70 20.43
CA ILE A 339 20.29 -5.11 19.36
C ILE A 339 21.79 -5.08 19.70
N SER A 340 22.13 -4.89 20.97
CA SER A 340 23.49 -4.64 21.46
C SER A 340 23.61 -5.15 22.91
N PRO A 341 24.01 -6.42 23.10
CA PRO A 341 23.97 -7.07 24.42
C PRO A 341 24.73 -6.31 25.51
N ASP A 342 25.93 -5.80 25.19
CA ASP A 342 26.77 -5.07 26.15
C ASP A 342 26.09 -3.76 26.60
N VAL A 343 25.49 -3.02 25.67
CA VAL A 343 24.78 -1.77 25.97
C VAL A 343 23.46 -2.04 26.68
N GLY A 344 22.78 -3.14 26.37
CA GLY A 344 21.58 -3.57 27.09
C GLY A 344 21.87 -3.96 28.53
N VAL A 345 22.98 -4.64 28.79
CA VAL A 345 23.47 -4.91 30.16
C VAL A 345 23.73 -3.60 30.89
N GLU A 346 24.42 -2.65 30.26
CA GLU A 346 24.62 -1.31 30.84
C GLU A 346 23.28 -0.61 31.14
N ALA A 347 22.31 -0.71 30.24
CA ALA A 347 20.98 -0.13 30.43
C ALA A 347 20.26 -0.72 31.66
N TYR A 348 20.29 -2.03 31.83
CA TYR A 348 19.74 -2.67 33.03
C TYR A 348 20.48 -2.23 34.30
N SER A 349 21.81 -2.16 34.27
CA SER A 349 22.61 -1.69 35.41
C SER A 349 22.28 -0.25 35.81
N VAL A 350 22.10 0.63 34.81
CA VAL A 350 21.68 2.02 35.03
C VAL A 350 20.30 2.07 35.69
N LEU A 351 19.32 1.33 35.16
CA LEU A 351 17.96 1.30 35.71
C LEU A 351 17.94 0.72 37.13
N ALA A 352 18.69 -0.36 37.39
CA ALA A 352 18.75 -0.97 38.72
C ALA A 352 19.36 -0.02 39.77
N SER A 353 20.37 0.75 39.37
CA SER A 353 21.11 1.65 40.27
C SER A 353 20.46 3.02 40.44
N ASP A 354 19.49 3.40 39.59
CA ASP A 354 18.87 4.72 39.63
C ASP A 354 17.83 4.82 40.76
N ASP A 355 18.12 5.65 41.77
CA ASP A 355 17.22 5.90 42.90
C ASP A 355 15.95 6.68 42.52
N CYS A 356 15.95 7.38 41.38
CA CYS A 356 14.76 8.04 40.85
C CYS A 356 13.84 7.06 40.08
N PHE A 357 14.36 5.90 39.69
CA PHE A 357 13.58 4.89 38.98
C PHE A 357 12.69 4.10 39.95
N HIS A 358 11.51 3.69 39.47
CA HIS A 358 10.53 3.00 40.30
C HIS A 358 11.14 1.75 40.94
N TRP A 359 10.99 1.59 42.25
CA TRP A 359 11.62 0.51 43.04
C TRP A 359 11.41 -0.90 42.45
N PHE A 360 10.20 -1.20 41.95
CA PHE A 360 9.91 -2.50 41.36
C PHE A 360 10.62 -2.67 40.01
N GLY A 361 10.75 -1.59 39.24
CA GLY A 361 11.52 -1.58 38.00
C GLY A 361 13.01 -1.83 38.27
N ARG A 362 13.55 -1.26 39.35
CA ARG A 362 14.95 -1.50 39.77
C ARG A 362 15.20 -2.98 40.10
N ILE A 363 14.29 -3.59 40.87
CA ILE A 363 14.34 -5.03 41.19
C ILE A 363 14.21 -5.86 39.92
N GLU A 364 13.29 -5.52 39.01
CA GLU A 364 13.16 -6.23 37.73
C GLU A 364 14.43 -6.10 36.89
N ALA A 365 15.05 -4.92 36.80
CA ALA A 365 16.31 -4.74 36.08
C ALA A 365 17.45 -5.56 36.69
N ALA A 366 17.60 -5.56 38.02
CA ALA A 366 18.58 -6.39 38.72
C ALA A 366 18.33 -7.89 38.51
N TYR A 367 17.06 -8.31 38.51
CA TYR A 367 16.66 -9.66 38.18
C TYR A 367 17.04 -10.05 36.74
N ARG A 368 16.85 -9.16 35.76
CA ARG A 368 17.29 -9.39 34.38
C ARG A 368 18.81 -9.55 34.29
N LEU A 369 19.59 -8.73 34.99
CA LEU A 369 21.05 -8.91 35.08
C LEU A 369 21.41 -10.29 35.67
N GLY A 370 20.74 -10.69 36.75
CA GLY A 370 20.96 -11.99 37.38
C GLY A 370 20.64 -13.17 36.46
N ARG A 371 19.57 -13.07 35.66
CA ARG A 371 19.20 -14.07 34.64
C ARG A 371 20.23 -14.18 33.52
N LEU A 372 20.98 -13.10 33.26
CA LEU A 372 22.09 -13.11 32.32
C LEU A 372 23.40 -13.66 32.94
N GLY A 373 23.35 -14.13 34.20
CA GLY A 373 24.50 -14.68 34.91
C GLY A 373 25.45 -13.61 35.47
N LEU A 374 25.04 -12.34 35.48
CA LEU A 374 25.86 -11.24 35.98
C LEU A 374 25.76 -11.15 37.50
N ARG A 375 26.92 -11.19 38.16
CA ARG A 375 27.02 -11.11 39.64
C ARG A 375 26.38 -9.84 40.19
N ASP A 376 26.54 -8.72 39.50
CA ASP A 376 25.96 -7.43 39.88
C ASP A 376 24.43 -7.54 40.09
N GLY A 377 23.73 -8.36 39.31
CA GLY A 377 22.30 -8.60 39.51
C GLY A 377 21.97 -9.28 40.83
N TYR A 378 22.75 -10.30 41.22
CA TYR A 378 22.61 -10.98 42.52
C TYR A 378 22.95 -10.06 43.68
N ASP A 379 24.05 -9.31 43.54
CA ASP A 379 24.51 -8.38 44.57
C ASP A 379 23.48 -7.27 44.80
N LEU A 380 22.95 -6.67 43.73
CA LEU A 380 21.89 -5.65 43.81
C LEU A 380 20.61 -6.17 44.47
N LEU A 381 20.15 -7.37 44.08
CA LEU A 381 18.95 -7.96 44.71
C LEU A 381 19.20 -8.29 46.19
N SER A 382 20.38 -8.78 46.54
CA SER A 382 20.78 -9.02 47.93
C SER A 382 20.81 -7.72 48.73
N ASP A 383 21.30 -6.63 48.14
CA ASP A 383 21.32 -5.32 48.78
C ASP A 383 19.90 -4.76 48.97
N PHE A 384 19.01 -4.88 47.97
CA PHE A 384 17.60 -4.52 48.13
C PHE A 384 16.90 -5.33 49.23
N ALA A 385 17.23 -6.62 49.37
CA ALA A 385 16.68 -7.47 50.43
C ALA A 385 17.16 -7.10 51.84
N ARG A 386 18.35 -6.49 51.96
CA ARG A 386 18.99 -6.11 53.24
C ARG A 386 18.82 -4.63 53.59
N ALA A 387 18.24 -3.82 52.71
CA ALA A 387 18.17 -2.39 52.90
C ALA A 387 17.16 -2.04 54.01
N ASP A 388 17.68 -1.75 55.21
CA ASP A 388 16.90 -1.39 56.41
C ASP A 388 16.02 -0.13 56.24
N HIS A 389 16.27 0.67 55.21
CA HIS A 389 15.56 1.91 54.90
C HIS A 389 14.42 1.72 53.88
N LEU A 390 14.30 0.54 53.28
CA LEU A 390 13.23 0.22 52.33
C LEU A 390 12.05 -0.41 53.06
N GLU A 391 10.85 -0.23 52.51
CA GLU A 391 9.65 -0.88 53.03
C GLU A 391 9.79 -2.41 52.92
N GLU A 392 9.21 -3.15 53.88
CA GLU A 392 9.26 -4.62 53.94
C GLU A 392 8.80 -5.28 52.63
N VAL A 393 7.86 -4.64 51.92
CA VAL A 393 7.36 -5.08 50.61
C VAL A 393 8.47 -5.15 49.57
N TYR A 394 9.43 -4.23 49.60
CA TYR A 394 10.52 -4.16 48.62
C TYR A 394 11.53 -5.27 48.88
N ALA A 395 11.94 -5.42 50.15
CA ALA A 395 12.85 -6.47 50.57
C ALA A 395 12.29 -7.86 50.24
N ARG A 396 10.99 -8.07 50.48
CA ARG A 396 10.30 -9.32 50.11
C ARG A 396 10.30 -9.56 48.60
N ALA A 397 9.97 -8.55 47.80
CA ALA A 397 9.99 -8.69 46.34
C ALA A 397 11.39 -9.04 45.80
N ALA A 398 12.44 -8.42 46.36
CA ALA A 398 13.82 -8.74 46.00
C ALA A 398 14.21 -10.18 46.39
N LEU A 399 13.81 -10.64 47.58
CA LEU A 399 14.00 -12.04 48.00
C LEU A 399 13.27 -13.03 47.08
N GLU A 400 12.03 -12.72 46.70
CA GLU A 400 11.27 -13.55 45.77
C GLU A 400 11.98 -13.70 44.41
N ARG A 401 12.60 -12.62 43.91
CA ARG A 401 13.43 -12.68 42.69
C ARG A 401 14.75 -13.42 42.85
N LEU A 402 15.42 -13.31 44.01
CA LEU A 402 16.61 -14.11 44.30
C LEU A 402 16.31 -15.61 44.30
N PHE A 403 15.24 -16.02 44.98
CA PHE A 403 14.81 -17.42 44.98
C PHE A 403 14.46 -17.90 43.58
N GLN A 404 13.84 -17.04 42.76
CA GLN A 404 13.56 -17.37 41.37
C GLN A 404 14.84 -17.59 40.55
N LEU A 405 15.87 -16.76 40.73
CA LEU A 405 17.17 -16.95 40.07
C LEU A 405 17.87 -18.24 40.51
N GLU A 406 17.81 -18.60 41.80
CA GLU A 406 18.38 -19.86 42.29
C GLU A 406 17.68 -21.08 41.68
N VAL A 407 16.36 -21.02 41.54
CA VAL A 407 15.57 -22.09 40.89
C VAL A 407 15.91 -22.19 39.40
N ASP A 408 16.02 -21.06 38.71
CA ASP A 408 16.32 -21.02 37.28
C ASP A 408 17.75 -21.51 37.00
N SER A 409 18.73 -21.10 37.80
CA SER A 409 20.15 -21.49 37.66
C SER A 409 20.45 -22.92 38.13
N GLY A 410 19.65 -23.49 39.02
CA GLY A 410 19.78 -24.88 39.47
C GLY A 410 19.22 -25.93 38.50
N ASN A 411 18.53 -25.51 37.43
CA ASN A 411 17.93 -26.38 36.42
C ASN A 411 18.70 -26.41 35.07
N GLU A 412 19.82 -25.68 34.95
CA GLU A 412 20.79 -25.78 33.83
C GLU A 412 21.92 -26.75 34.17
#